data_AF-A0A1L8D4I5-F1
#
_entry.id   AF-A0A1L8D4I5-F1
#
_cell.length_a   1.000
_cell.length_b   1.000
_cell.length_c   1.000
_cell.angle_alpha   90.00
_cell.angle_beta   90.00
_cell.angle_gamma   90.00
#
_symmetry.space_group_name_H-M   'P 1'
#
loop_
_entity.id
_entity.type
_entity.pdbx_description
1 polymer ?
#
loop_
_entity_poly.entity_id
_entity_poly.type
_entity_poly.pdbx_seq_one_letter_code
_entity_poly.pdbx_strand_id
1 'polypeptide(L)'
;MPGAKVIIKYKEEKVIVDAFYEQYQHYFADKAKINLKNYLTPTEYRLLGFLWENRGRIVLKEVIMEKVLADFAGVSDESLKWHLKNLRKKLRDLGYENIILCHKGYGYSFNKETLFNFEFD
;
A
#
# COMPACT_ATOMS: atom_id res chain seq x y z
N MET A 1 15.57 -21.39 -3.29
CA MET A 1 14.38 -21.81 -4.07
C MET A 1 13.66 -20.54 -4.53
N PRO A 2 13.25 -20.43 -5.82
CA PRO A 2 12.59 -19.22 -6.32
C PRO A 2 11.24 -19.07 -5.61
N GLY A 3 11.02 -17.91 -4.99
CA GLY A 3 9.87 -17.61 -4.14
C GLY A 3 8.53 -17.82 -4.85
N ALA A 4 7.72 -18.71 -4.29
CA ALA A 4 6.40 -19.04 -4.81
C ALA A 4 5.50 -17.81 -4.78
N LYS A 5 4.92 -17.47 -5.94
CA LYS A 5 3.80 -16.53 -6.04
C LYS A 5 2.56 -17.22 -5.52
N VAL A 6 2.01 -16.74 -4.41
CA VAL A 6 0.70 -17.17 -3.93
C VAL A 6 -0.35 -16.22 -4.50
N ILE A 7 -1.21 -16.72 -5.38
CA ILE A 7 -2.38 -16.01 -5.91
C ILE A 7 -3.59 -16.58 -5.17
N ILE A 8 -4.25 -15.78 -4.32
CA ILE A 8 -5.46 -16.22 -3.61
C ILE A 8 -6.66 -15.48 -4.21
N LYS A 9 -7.51 -16.20 -4.94
CA LYS A 9 -8.85 -15.74 -5.32
C LYS A 9 -9.80 -16.04 -4.16
N TYR A 10 -10.38 -15.02 -3.56
CA TYR A 10 -11.44 -15.21 -2.57
C TYR A 10 -12.81 -14.93 -3.17
N LYS A 11 -13.61 -15.98 -3.33
CA LYS A 11 -15.04 -15.90 -3.06
C LYS A 11 -15.61 -17.28 -2.72
N GLU A 12 -16.25 -17.32 -1.55
CA GLU A 12 -17.22 -18.34 -1.09
C GLU A 12 -16.67 -19.75 -0.82
N GLU A 13 -16.07 -19.95 0.34
CA GLU A 13 -16.34 -21.10 1.24
C GLU A 13 -15.63 -20.86 2.59
N LYS A 14 -16.28 -21.25 3.70
CA LYS A 14 -15.69 -21.17 5.05
C LYS A 14 -14.41 -22.02 5.08
N VAL A 15 -13.25 -21.36 5.18
CA VAL A 15 -11.95 -22.05 5.19
C VAL A 15 -11.68 -22.59 6.59
N ILE A 16 -11.44 -23.91 6.66
CA ILE A 16 -10.83 -24.61 7.80
C ILE A 16 -9.49 -23.95 8.07
N VAL A 17 -9.33 -23.38 9.27
CA VAL A 17 -8.14 -22.62 9.66
C VAL A 17 -7.08 -23.61 10.13
N ASP A 18 -6.25 -24.10 9.20
CA ASP A 18 -5.13 -24.97 9.56
C ASP A 18 -3.87 -24.17 9.94
N ALA A 19 -3.04 -24.80 10.77
CA ALA A 19 -1.85 -24.29 11.49
C ALA A 19 -0.88 -23.39 10.69
N PHE A 20 -0.93 -23.43 9.36
CA PHE A 20 -0.19 -22.53 8.49
C PHE A 20 -0.59 -21.05 8.70
N TYR A 21 -1.88 -20.76 8.90
CA TYR A 21 -2.37 -19.40 9.15
C TYR A 21 -1.99 -18.89 10.54
N GLU A 22 -2.02 -19.75 11.56
CA GLU A 22 -1.61 -19.39 12.94
C GLU A 22 -0.11 -19.10 13.01
N GLN A 23 0.72 -19.91 12.33
CA GLN A 23 2.15 -19.65 12.19
C GLN A 23 2.42 -18.33 11.43
N TYR A 24 1.62 -18.02 10.41
CA TYR A 24 1.72 -16.76 9.66
C TYR A 24 1.33 -15.54 10.52
N GLN A 25 0.30 -15.66 11.36
CA GLN A 25 -0.06 -14.62 12.33
C GLN A 25 1.06 -14.40 13.33
N HIS A 26 1.69 -15.47 13.85
CA HIS A 26 2.82 -15.37 14.77
C HIS A 26 4.06 -14.74 14.10
N TYR A 27 4.33 -15.07 12.83
CA TYR A 27 5.38 -14.45 12.02
C TYR A 27 5.22 -12.93 11.86
N PHE A 28 3.99 -12.42 11.75
CA PHE A 28 3.71 -10.99 11.69
C PHE A 28 3.59 -10.33 13.08
N ALA A 29 3.22 -11.08 14.12
CA ALA A 29 3.09 -10.56 15.48
C ALA A 29 4.44 -10.16 16.12
N ASP A 30 5.51 -10.90 15.81
CA ASP A 30 6.85 -10.65 16.37
C ASP A 30 7.62 -9.52 15.66
N LYS A 31 7.22 -9.16 14.43
CA LYS A 31 7.69 -7.93 13.77
C LYS A 31 6.90 -6.75 14.31
N ALA A 32 7.40 -6.19 15.41
CA ALA A 32 7.03 -4.91 16.04
C ALA A 32 5.94 -4.11 15.31
N LYS A 33 4.86 -3.74 16.01
CA LYS A 33 3.85 -2.76 15.55
C LYS A 33 4.55 -1.48 15.06
N ILE A 34 4.88 -1.41 13.78
CA ILE A 34 5.45 -0.22 13.17
C ILE A 34 4.28 0.75 13.01
N ASN A 35 4.32 1.85 13.76
CA ASN A 35 3.41 2.94 13.53
C ASN A 35 3.79 3.62 12.21
N LEU A 36 3.05 3.29 11.13
CA LEU A 36 3.29 3.83 9.79
C LEU A 36 3.30 5.37 9.77
N LYS A 37 2.49 6.01 10.62
CA LYS A 37 2.41 7.47 10.72
C LYS A 37 3.74 8.10 11.14
N ASN A 38 4.52 7.41 11.97
CA ASN A 38 5.85 7.87 12.40
C ASN A 38 6.95 7.53 11.38
N TYR A 39 6.73 6.52 10.54
CA TYR A 39 7.71 6.06 9.55
C TYR A 39 7.58 6.79 8.20
N LEU A 40 6.36 7.19 7.86
CA LEU A 40 6.02 7.95 6.66
C LEU A 40 6.01 9.45 6.94
N THR A 41 6.32 10.27 5.93
CA THR A 41 6.05 11.70 6.01
C THR A 41 4.52 11.94 5.98
N PRO A 42 4.02 13.11 6.41
CA PRO A 42 2.58 13.40 6.36
C PRO A 42 1.98 13.21 4.96
N THR A 43 2.67 13.66 3.91
CA THR A 43 2.23 13.49 2.52
C THR A 43 2.21 12.02 2.09
N GLU A 44 3.23 11.24 2.46
CA GLU A 44 3.29 9.80 2.15
C GLU A 44 2.19 9.02 2.87
N TYR A 45 1.93 9.34 4.14
CA TYR A 45 0.85 8.71 4.92
C TYR A 45 -0.52 9.01 4.32
N ARG A 46 -0.79 10.28 3.99
CA ARG A 46 -2.04 10.69 3.33
C ARG A 46 -2.20 10.05 1.95
N LEU A 47 -1.12 9.97 1.17
CA LEU A 47 -1.12 9.33 -0.14
C LEU A 47 -1.45 7.84 -0.04
N LEU A 48 -0.84 7.15 0.93
CA LEU A 48 -1.10 5.74 1.19
C LEU A 48 -2.56 5.49 1.57
N GLY A 49 -3.08 6.26 2.54
CA GLY A 49 -4.48 6.17 2.98
C GLY A 49 -5.46 6.43 1.84
N PHE A 50 -5.25 7.49 1.07
CA PHE A 50 -6.11 7.84 -0.06
C PHE A 50 -6.16 6.74 -1.14
N LEU A 51 -5.01 6.16 -1.49
CA LEU A 51 -4.96 5.05 -2.45
C LEU A 51 -5.58 3.76 -1.89
N TRP A 52 -5.44 3.50 -0.58
CA TRP A 52 -6.03 2.35 0.10
C TRP A 52 -7.56 2.41 0.15
N GLU A 53 -8.12 3.58 0.46
CA GLU A 53 -9.57 3.82 0.39
C GLU A 53 -10.12 3.55 -1.02
N ASN A 54 -9.31 3.84 -2.04
CA ASN A 54 -9.61 3.61 -3.45
C ASN A 54 -9.02 2.29 -4.01
N ARG A 55 -8.70 1.32 -3.15
CA ARG A 55 -8.02 0.08 -3.57
C ARG A 55 -8.74 -0.67 -4.68
N GLY A 56 -7.97 -1.16 -5.65
CA GLY A 56 -8.48 -1.81 -6.85
C GLY A 56 -9.01 -0.87 -7.93
N ARG A 57 -8.97 0.46 -7.72
CA ARG A 57 -9.34 1.46 -8.73
C ARG A 57 -8.11 2.27 -9.18
N ILE A 58 -8.12 2.70 -10.43
CA ILE A 58 -7.15 3.68 -10.93
C ILE A 58 -7.62 5.06 -10.49
N VAL A 59 -6.78 5.77 -9.75
CA VAL A 59 -6.99 7.15 -9.36
C VAL A 59 -6.12 8.04 -10.26
N LEU A 60 -6.74 9.03 -10.90
CA LEU A 60 -6.07 9.97 -11.80
C LEU A 60 -5.03 10.79 -11.05
N LYS A 61 -3.95 11.18 -11.73
CA LYS A 61 -2.87 11.98 -11.11
C LYS A 61 -3.39 13.31 -10.58
N GLU A 62 -4.24 13.97 -11.36
CA GLU A 62 -4.81 15.28 -11.05
C GLU A 62 -5.64 15.20 -9.76
N VAL A 63 -6.42 14.13 -9.62
CA VAL A 63 -7.21 13.85 -8.41
C VAL A 63 -6.31 13.59 -7.21
N ILE A 64 -5.22 12.83 -7.37
CA ILE A 64 -4.26 12.60 -6.27
C ILE A 64 -3.59 13.91 -5.87
N MET A 65 -3.16 14.72 -6.84
CA MET A 65 -2.52 16.01 -6.57
C MET A 65 -3.48 16.95 -5.83
N GLU A 66 -4.74 17.03 -6.26
CA GLU A 66 -5.76 17.87 -5.63
C GLU A 66 -6.13 17.39 -4.22
N LYS A 67 -6.34 16.08 -4.00
CA LYS A 67 -6.83 15.57 -2.72
C LYS A 67 -5.74 15.32 -1.68
N VAL A 68 -4.51 15.10 -2.13
CA VAL A 68 -3.41 14.70 -1.23
C VAL A 68 -2.36 15.80 -1.14
N LEU A 69 -1.94 16.37 -2.26
CA LEU A 69 -0.78 17.27 -2.32
C LEU A 69 -1.16 18.76 -2.21
N ALA A 70 -2.42 19.15 -2.41
CA ALA A 70 -2.84 20.55 -2.50
C ALA A 70 -2.44 21.44 -1.30
N ASP A 71 -2.35 20.86 -0.10
CA ASP A 71 -1.96 21.58 1.12
C ASP A 71 -0.42 21.73 1.26
N PHE A 72 0.36 21.16 0.33
CA PHE A 72 1.83 21.16 0.37
C PHE A 72 2.41 22.05 -0.73
N ALA A 73 3.49 22.76 -0.43
CA ALA A 73 4.16 23.61 -1.42
C ALA A 73 4.78 22.79 -2.57
N GLY A 74 4.70 23.29 -3.80
CA GLY A 74 5.38 22.68 -4.96
C GLY A 74 4.66 21.47 -5.59
N VAL A 75 3.32 21.51 -5.64
CA VAL A 75 2.50 20.48 -6.30
C VAL A 75 2.82 20.41 -7.79
N SER A 76 3.29 19.25 -8.25
CA SER A 76 3.59 18.96 -9.65
C SER A 76 3.61 17.45 -9.90
N ASP A 77 3.65 17.07 -11.17
CA ASP A 77 3.83 15.69 -11.59
C ASP A 77 5.14 15.09 -11.01
N GLU A 78 6.18 15.91 -10.89
CA GLU A 78 7.50 15.54 -10.37
C GLU A 78 7.44 15.32 -8.84
N SER A 79 6.74 16.17 -8.10
CA SER A 79 6.58 15.97 -6.65
C SER A 79 5.73 14.74 -6.35
N LEU A 80 4.64 14.49 -7.10
CA LEU A 80 3.86 13.25 -6.97
C LEU A 80 4.73 12.00 -7.22
N LYS A 81 5.51 11.99 -8.29
CA LYS A 81 6.45 10.89 -8.59
C LYS A 81 7.47 10.69 -7.46
N TRP A 82 8.00 11.78 -6.89
CA TRP A 82 8.96 11.73 -5.79
C TRP A 82 8.35 11.11 -4.53
N HIS A 83 7.17 11.56 -4.11
CA HIS A 83 6.46 11.01 -2.95
C HIS A 83 6.13 9.52 -3.15
N LEU A 84 5.64 9.13 -4.33
CA LEU A 84 5.37 7.73 -4.65
C LEU A 84 6.63 6.86 -4.64
N LYS A 85 7.76 7.38 -5.13
CA LYS A 85 9.05 6.67 -5.10
C LYS A 85 9.48 6.39 -3.66
N ASN A 86 9.42 7.40 -2.79
CA ASN A 86 9.82 7.25 -1.39
C ASN A 86 8.86 6.36 -0.60
N LEU A 87 7.55 6.55 -0.79
CA LEU A 87 6.53 5.69 -0.19
C LEU A 87 6.75 4.22 -0.57
N ARG A 88 6.92 3.91 -1.86
CA ARG A 88 7.20 2.54 -2.32
C ARG A 88 8.49 1.97 -1.72
N LYS A 89 9.54 2.80 -1.60
CA LYS A 89 10.80 2.38 -0.97
C LYS A 89 10.56 1.97 0.49
N LYS A 90 9.91 2.85 1.27
CA LYS A 90 9.59 2.61 2.68
C LYS A 90 8.71 1.37 2.86
N LEU A 91 7.68 1.20 2.02
CA LEU A 91 6.83 0.00 2.06
C LEU A 91 7.61 -1.29 1.74
N ARG A 92 8.53 -1.24 0.78
CA ARG A 92 9.40 -2.38 0.46
C ARG A 92 10.36 -2.71 1.60
N ASP A 93 10.90 -1.71 2.30
CA ASP A 93 11.76 -1.91 3.47
C ASP A 93 11.00 -2.61 4.61
N LEU A 94 9.66 -2.51 4.63
CA LEU A 94 8.75 -3.25 5.52
C LEU A 94 8.33 -4.63 5.00
N GLY A 95 8.81 -5.04 3.83
CA GLY A 95 8.48 -6.32 3.19
C GLY A 95 7.28 -6.28 2.25
N TYR A 96 6.74 -5.10 1.96
CA TYR A 96 5.61 -4.96 1.06
C TYR A 96 6.02 -4.53 -0.35
N GLU A 97 5.85 -5.42 -1.30
CA GLU A 97 6.17 -5.17 -2.71
C GLU A 97 4.91 -5.02 -3.57
N ASN A 98 5.04 -4.33 -4.69
CA ASN A 98 3.98 -4.20 -5.71
C ASN A 98 2.62 -3.70 -5.17
N ILE A 99 2.64 -2.91 -4.11
CA ILE A 99 1.43 -2.31 -3.52
C ILE A 99 0.85 -1.23 -4.43
N ILE A 100 1.68 -0.27 -4.85
CA ILE A 100 1.20 0.88 -5.61
C ILE A 100 1.61 0.72 -7.07
N LEU A 101 0.62 0.54 -7.95
CA LEU A 101 0.84 0.33 -9.38
C LEU A 101 0.77 1.65 -10.15
N CYS A 102 1.53 1.73 -11.24
CA CYS A 102 1.55 2.89 -12.14
C CYS A 102 0.80 2.53 -13.43
N HIS A 103 -0.18 3.35 -13.80
CA HIS A 103 -0.94 3.24 -15.03
C HIS A 103 -0.55 4.40 -15.94
N LYS A 104 0.36 4.13 -16.89
CA LYS A 104 0.96 5.16 -17.76
C LYS A 104 -0.13 5.94 -18.50
N GLY A 105 -0.08 7.27 -18.38
CA GLY A 105 -1.08 8.16 -18.99
C GLY A 105 -2.34 8.39 -18.16
N TYR A 106 -2.53 7.69 -17.04
CA TYR A 106 -3.73 7.80 -16.22
C TYR A 106 -3.41 8.21 -14.78
N GLY A 107 -2.68 7.37 -14.04
CA GLY A 107 -2.46 7.60 -12.62
C GLY A 107 -2.00 6.35 -11.88
N TYR A 108 -2.52 6.14 -10.67
CA TYR A 108 -2.01 5.13 -9.75
C TYR A 108 -3.14 4.35 -9.09
N SER A 109 -2.86 3.10 -8.73
CA SER A 109 -3.82 2.27 -7.98
C SER A 109 -3.13 1.56 -6.84
N PHE A 110 -3.88 1.33 -5.76
CA PHE A 110 -3.49 0.36 -4.74
C PHE A 110 -3.90 -1.05 -5.20
N ASN A 111 -2.96 -1.99 -5.16
CA ASN A 111 -3.17 -3.38 -5.54
C ASN A 111 -4.13 -4.06 -4.57
N LYS A 112 -5.29 -4.49 -5.07
CA LYS A 112 -6.35 -5.12 -4.27
C LYS A 112 -5.93 -6.46 -3.66
N GLU A 113 -4.95 -7.13 -4.26
CA GLU A 113 -4.46 -8.44 -3.81
C GLU A 113 -3.43 -8.34 -2.68
N THR A 114 -3.03 -7.13 -2.29
CA THR A 114 -2.10 -6.94 -1.17
C THR A 114 -2.78 -7.28 0.16
N LEU A 115 -2.20 -8.26 0.87
CA LEU A 115 -2.47 -8.51 2.29
C LEU A 115 -1.82 -7.39 3.11
N PHE A 116 -2.55 -6.29 3.29
CA PHE A 116 -2.09 -5.11 4.01
C PHE A 116 -2.83 -5.01 5.35
N ASN A 117 -2.11 -5.25 6.45
CA ASN A 117 -2.67 -5.38 7.79
C ASN A 117 -2.28 -4.20 8.70
N PHE A 118 -2.28 -2.97 8.18
CA PHE A 118 -2.09 -1.79 9.02
C PHE A 118 -3.42 -1.13 9.34
N GLU A 119 -3.59 -0.79 10.61
CA GLU A 119 -4.65 0.09 11.06
C GLU A 119 -4.30 1.52 10.62
N PHE A 120 -5.23 2.19 9.97
CA PHE A 120 -5.19 3.64 9.79
C PHE A 120 -5.96 4.25 10.96
N ASP A 121 -5.30 5.14 11.70
CA ASP A 121 -5.93 5.95 12.75
C ASP A 121 -7.00 6.90 12.18
#